data_AF-A0AAN6JKQ6-F1
#
_entry.id   AF-A0AAN6JKQ6-F1
#
_cell.length_a   1.000
_cell.length_b   1.000
_cell.length_c   1.000
_cell.angle_alpha   90.00
_cell.angle_beta   90.00
_cell.angle_gamma   90.00
#
_symmetry.space_group_name_H-M   'P 1'
#
loop_
_entity.id
_entity.type
_entity.pdbx_description
1 polymer ?
#
loop_
_entity_poly.entity_id
_entity_poly.type
_entity_poly.pdbx_seq_one_letter_code
_entity_poly.pdbx_strand_id
1 'polypeptide(L)'
;MTSDLELDDGDGDEVDGRQGAMKAIQGALLTCDPALKQLILHLEAESGQRFVLQDLDATHLFINPKYIDFIRENLNDELEKNTYTLEVS
;
A
#
# COMPACT_ATOMS: atom_id res chain seq x y z
N MET A 1 63.49 29.66 -13.28
CA MET A 1 62.83 29.68 -14.61
C MET A 1 62.57 28.25 -15.02
N THR A 2 61.48 27.66 -14.53
CA THR A 2 60.68 26.68 -15.29
C THR A 2 59.27 26.83 -14.74
N SER A 3 58.39 27.29 -15.61
CA SER A 3 56.96 27.36 -15.43
C SER A 3 56.41 25.95 -15.20
N ASP A 4 55.49 25.78 -14.26
CA ASP A 4 54.54 24.69 -14.36
C ASP A 4 53.16 25.25 -14.08
N LEU A 5 52.30 25.03 -15.05
CA LEU A 5 51.02 25.66 -15.31
C LEU A 5 49.99 24.56 -15.05
N GLU A 6 49.42 24.51 -13.86
CA GLU A 6 48.22 23.71 -13.63
C GLU A 6 47.04 24.68 -13.51
N LEU A 7 46.50 25.02 -14.68
CA LEU A 7 45.12 25.42 -14.82
C LEU A 7 44.31 24.16 -14.56
N ASP A 8 43.68 24.06 -13.39
CA ASP A 8 42.70 23.02 -13.14
C ASP A 8 41.39 23.43 -13.81
N ASP A 9 41.26 22.94 -15.04
CA ASP A 9 40.06 22.99 -15.86
C ASP A 9 38.95 22.18 -15.18
N GLY A 10 38.05 22.89 -14.50
CA GLY A 10 36.62 22.60 -14.43
C GLY A 10 36.15 21.23 -13.95
N ASP A 11 35.33 21.25 -12.91
CA ASP A 11 34.15 20.39 -12.89
C ASP A 11 32.97 21.22 -12.35
N GLY A 12 32.15 21.71 -13.28
CA GLY A 12 30.85 22.28 -12.95
C GLY A 12 29.94 21.12 -12.60
N ASP A 13 29.73 20.90 -11.30
CA ASP A 13 28.77 19.94 -10.76
C ASP A 13 27.35 20.43 -11.12
N GLU A 14 26.90 20.11 -12.33
CA GLU A 14 25.51 20.27 -12.75
C GLU A 14 24.69 19.19 -12.05
N VAL A 15 24.20 19.54 -10.86
CA VAL A 15 23.16 18.75 -10.19
C VAL A 15 21.83 18.94 -10.95
N ASP A 16 21.58 18.06 -11.92
CA ASP A 16 20.26 17.83 -12.52
C ASP A 16 19.29 17.37 -11.43
N GLY A 17 18.72 18.34 -10.73
CA GLY A 17 17.72 18.15 -9.69
C GLY A 17 16.42 17.64 -10.30
N ARG A 18 16.38 16.36 -10.64
CA ARG A 18 15.16 15.64 -11.00
C ARG A 18 14.19 15.73 -9.83
N GLN A 19 13.25 16.65 -9.90
CA GLN A 19 12.13 16.71 -8.96
C GLN A 19 11.27 15.46 -9.20
N GLY A 20 11.55 14.40 -8.43
CA GLY A 20 10.67 13.25 -8.33
C GLY A 20 9.33 13.72 -7.77
N ALA A 21 8.28 13.69 -8.59
CA ALA A 21 6.93 14.02 -8.16
C ALA A 21 6.45 12.99 -7.13
N MET A 22 6.59 13.30 -5.83
CA MET A 22 6.01 12.51 -4.75
C MET A 22 4.49 12.64 -4.78
N LYS A 23 3.80 11.52 -4.94
CA LYS A 23 2.35 11.43 -4.82
C LYS A 23 2.01 10.89 -3.44
N ALA A 24 1.51 11.75 -2.56
CA ALA A 24 0.93 11.32 -1.29
C ALA A 24 -0.56 11.00 -1.52
N ILE A 25 -0.95 9.77 -1.18
CA ILE A 25 -2.35 9.33 -1.23
C ILE A 25 -2.80 9.09 0.20
N GLN A 26 -3.86 9.77 0.63
CA GLN A 26 -4.46 9.52 1.94
C GLN A 26 -5.28 8.24 1.88
N GLY A 27 -5.02 7.33 2.80
CA GLY A 27 -5.70 6.04 2.90
C GLY A 27 -5.53 5.44 4.30
N ALA A 28 -6.01 4.22 4.47
CA ALA A 28 -5.84 3.47 5.71
C ALA A 28 -5.00 2.22 5.46
N LEU A 29 -4.07 1.98 6.37
CA LEU A 29 -3.28 0.77 6.40
C LEU A 29 -4.04 -0.30 7.19
N LEU A 30 -4.43 -1.36 6.49
CA LEU A 30 -5.09 -2.51 7.06
C LEU A 30 -4.05 -3.62 7.27
N THR A 31 -3.90 -4.06 8.52
CA THR A 31 -3.00 -5.16 8.89
C THR A 31 -3.84 -6.39 9.22
N CYS A 32 -3.68 -7.45 8.44
CA CYS A 32 -4.51 -8.65 8.47
C CYS A 32 -3.67 -9.90 8.18
N ASP A 33 -4.18 -11.07 8.56
CA ASP A 33 -3.63 -12.36 8.14
C ASP A 33 -3.84 -12.60 6.63
N PRO A 34 -2.98 -13.42 5.99
CA PRO A 34 -3.08 -13.70 4.56
C PRO A 34 -4.42 -14.35 4.17
N ALA A 35 -5.04 -15.11 5.08
CA ALA A 35 -6.38 -15.67 4.88
C ALA A 35 -7.45 -14.57 4.77
N LEU A 36 -7.39 -13.57 5.65
CA LEU A 36 -8.33 -12.44 5.65
C LEU A 36 -8.11 -11.54 4.42
N LYS A 37 -6.85 -11.37 3.96
CA LYS A 37 -6.54 -10.71 2.68
C LYS A 37 -7.27 -11.38 1.51
N GLN A 38 -7.32 -12.72 1.46
CA GLN A 38 -8.07 -13.43 0.42
C GLN A 38 -9.57 -13.17 0.51
N LEU A 39 -10.14 -13.15 1.71
CA LEU A 39 -11.55 -12.84 1.91
C LEU A 39 -11.89 -11.42 1.46
N ILE A 40 -11.05 -10.44 1.80
CA ILE A 40 -11.18 -9.05 1.37
C ILE A 40 -11.13 -8.94 -0.16
N LEU A 41 -10.22 -9.65 -0.82
CA LEU A 41 -10.14 -9.69 -2.29
C LEU A 41 -11.38 -10.36 -2.92
N HIS A 42 -11.90 -11.40 -2.26
CA HIS A 42 -13.13 -12.07 -2.69
C HIS A 42 -14.33 -11.12 -2.59
N LEU A 43 -14.49 -10.45 -1.45
CA LEU A 43 -15.51 -9.43 -1.23
C LEU A 43 -15.40 -8.29 -2.25
N GLU A 44 -14.18 -7.90 -2.65
CA GLU A 44 -13.94 -6.90 -3.70
C GLU A 44 -14.48 -7.38 -5.06
N ALA A 45 -14.23 -8.64 -5.39
CA ALA A 45 -14.70 -9.28 -6.61
C ALA A 45 -16.24 -9.46 -6.62
N GLU A 46 -16.84 -9.80 -5.48
CA GLU A 46 -18.29 -9.97 -5.33
C GLU A 46 -19.03 -8.63 -5.32
N SER A 47 -18.52 -7.64 -4.59
CA SER A 47 -19.11 -6.29 -4.52
C SER A 47 -18.89 -5.51 -5.83
N GLY A 48 -17.91 -5.90 -6.65
CA GLY A 48 -17.52 -5.19 -7.87
C GLY A 48 -16.94 -3.79 -7.63
N GLN A 49 -16.63 -3.44 -6.38
CA GLN A 49 -16.06 -2.15 -5.99
C GLN A 49 -14.62 -2.33 -5.54
N ARG A 50 -13.69 -1.58 -6.14
CA ARG A 50 -12.30 -1.52 -5.68
C ARG A 50 -12.16 -0.65 -4.44
N PHE A 51 -11.92 -1.27 -3.30
CA PHE A 51 -11.58 -0.59 -2.06
C PHE A 51 -10.11 -0.76 -1.68
N VAL A 52 -9.41 -1.74 -2.26
CA VAL A 52 -7.95 -1.87 -2.16
C VAL A 52 -7.29 -0.87 -3.10
N LEU A 53 -6.55 0.08 -2.52
CA LEU A 53 -5.79 1.09 -3.24
C LEU A 53 -4.44 0.53 -3.70
N GLN A 54 -3.75 -0.17 -2.80
CA GLN A 54 -2.44 -0.75 -3.05
C GLN A 54 -2.21 -1.95 -2.13
N ASP A 55 -1.63 -3.01 -2.66
CA ASP A 55 -1.10 -4.10 -1.84
C ASP A 55 0.36 -3.78 -1.49
N LEU A 56 0.67 -3.76 -0.18
CA LEU A 56 2.02 -3.46 0.29
C LEU A 56 2.79 -4.76 0.54
N ASP A 57 2.12 -5.72 1.19
CA ASP A 57 2.70 -7.02 1.54
C ASP A 57 1.61 -8.10 1.66
N ALA A 58 2.01 -9.31 2.06
CA ALA A 58 1.10 -10.42 2.35
C ALA A 58 0.08 -10.13 3.47
N THR A 59 0.46 -9.30 4.45
CA THR A 59 -0.37 -8.97 5.62
C THR A 59 -0.80 -7.51 5.69
N HIS A 60 -0.28 -6.67 4.78
CA HIS A 60 -0.55 -5.23 4.77
C HIS A 60 -1.23 -4.84 3.47
N LEU A 61 -2.43 -4.29 3.59
CA LEU A 61 -3.20 -3.73 2.49
C LEU A 61 -3.42 -2.25 2.74
N PHE A 62 -3.23 -1.43 1.70
CA PHE A 62 -3.62 -0.04 1.72
C PHE A 62 -5.00 0.08 1.08
N ILE A 63 -5.99 0.51 1.86
CA ILE A 63 -7.38 0.57 1.44
C ILE A 63 -7.97 1.97 1.65
N ASN A 64 -9.08 2.23 0.99
CA ASN A 64 -9.79 3.49 1.16
C ASN A 64 -10.58 3.50 2.48
N PRO A 65 -10.35 4.48 3.38
CA PRO A 65 -10.95 4.51 4.71
C PRO A 65 -12.47 4.54 4.69
N LYS A 66 -13.09 5.06 3.63
CA LYS A 66 -14.56 5.09 3.48
C LYS A 66 -15.19 3.70 3.43
N TYR A 67 -14.41 2.69 3.05
CA TYR A 67 -14.87 1.32 2.93
C TYR A 67 -14.42 0.46 4.10
N ILE A 68 -13.66 0.99 5.08
CA ILE A 68 -13.27 0.20 6.25
C ILE A 68 -14.50 -0.31 6.98
N ASP A 69 -15.47 0.56 7.25
CA ASP A 69 -16.70 0.17 7.95
C ASP A 69 -17.51 -0.85 7.15
N PHE A 70 -17.62 -0.64 5.83
CA PHE A 70 -18.30 -1.57 4.93
C PHE A 70 -17.62 -2.94 4.88
N ILE A 71 -16.30 -2.98 4.72
CA ILE A 71 -15.50 -4.21 4.69
C ILE A 71 -15.63 -4.91 6.05
N ARG A 72 -15.53 -4.17 7.16
CA ARG A 72 -15.64 -4.73 8.51
C ARG A 72 -17.02 -5.32 8.77
N GLU A 73 -18.08 -4.65 8.32
CA GLU A 73 -19.46 -5.14 8.45
C GLU A 73 -19.70 -6.37 7.57
N ASN A 74 -19.29 -6.36 6.30
CA ASN A 74 -19.41 -7.52 5.42
C ASN A 74 -18.58 -8.70 5.89
N LEU A 75 -17.32 -8.48 6.27
CA LEU A 75 -16.48 -9.53 6.84
C LEU A 75 -17.09 -10.09 8.12
N ASN A 76 -17.68 -9.25 8.97
CA ASN A 76 -18.33 -9.70 10.20
C ASN A 76 -19.63 -10.47 9.90
N ASP A 77 -20.45 -10.04 8.93
CA ASP A 77 -21.66 -10.74 8.50
C ASP A 77 -21.33 -12.09 7.83
N GLU A 78 -20.26 -12.12 7.03
CA GLU A 78 -19.75 -13.32 6.37
C GLU A 78 -19.09 -14.28 7.36
N LEU A 79 -18.35 -13.75 8.34
CA LEU A 79 -17.84 -14.51 9.47
C LEU A 79 -18.98 -15.00 10.35
N GLU A 80 -20.02 -14.22 10.66
CA GLU A 80 -21.17 -14.65 11.46
C GLU A 80 -21.96 -15.74 10.75
N LYS A 81 -22.16 -15.63 9.42
CA LYS A 81 -22.73 -16.71 8.60
C LYS A 81 -21.85 -17.98 8.58
N ASN A 82 -20.54 -17.85 8.72
CA ASN A 82 -19.59 -18.97 8.80
C ASN A 82 -19.36 -19.47 10.24
N THR A 83 -19.64 -18.66 11.27
CA THR A 83 -19.47 -18.96 12.70
C THR A 83 -20.64 -19.76 13.26
N TYR A 84 -21.34 -20.54 12.42
CA TYR A 84 -22.08 -21.70 12.89
C TYR A 84 -21.22 -22.96 12.97
N THR A 85 -19.92 -22.89 12.64
CA THR A 85 -18.99 -24.02 12.72
C THR A 85 -17.63 -23.72 13.35
N LEU A 86 -17.56 -22.83 14.34
CA LEU A 86 -16.45 -22.84 15.31
C LEU A 86 -17.05 -22.87 16.72
N GLU A 87 -17.76 -23.96 17.01
CA GLU A 87 -17.94 -24.41 18.39
C GLU A 87 -16.54 -24.75 18.92
N VAL A 88 -15.95 -23.85 19.72
CA VAL A 88 -14.85 -24.23 20.60
C VAL A 88 -15.51 -24.95 21.77
N SER A 89 -15.26 -26.27 21.85
CA SER A 89 -15.71 -27.20 22.89
C SER A 89 -15.37 -26.78 24.32
#